data_AF-C1EHQ3-F1
#
_entry.id   AF-C1EHQ3-F1
#
_cell.length_a   1.000
_cell.length_b   1.000
_cell.length_c   1.000
_cell.angle_alpha   90.00
_cell.angle_beta   90.00
_cell.angle_gamma   90.00
#
_symmetry.space_group_name_H-M   'P 1'
#
loop_
_entity.id
_entity.type
_entity.pdbx_description
1 polymer ?
#
loop_
_entity_poly.entity_id
_entity_poly.type
_entity_poly.pdbx_seq_one_letter_code
_entity_poly.pdbx_strand_id
1 'polypeptide(L)'
;MPAIWNVSGPLPDVDVEVGVTEDASSKGTKRKRAPPTKGPCEHGVKPRSKCKVCSACPHGKRRSECKECGGSQICEHGRRRTQCKECGGSQICEHGRVRSTCKECGGSGLCEHGRERSRCKECGGPGICEHGRVRSRCKECGGSQICEHGRQRSKCKECGGGSICEHGRIRSTCKECGGSQICEHGRERSKCKECGGGAICEHGRIRSTCKECGGGAICEHGRERHRCKECGGSGICEHGRRRSQCKECGGSAICEHGRHRQYCKECGGGSICEHGRIRSTCKECGGGAICEHGRQRHRCKECGGASFCEHGRQRSRCKECGGSGICEHGRRRSTCKECRAAN
;
A
#
# COMPACT_ATOMS: atom_id res chain seq x y z
N MET A 1 7.74 -2.97 -61.04
CA MET A 1 8.12 -3.67 -62.30
C MET A 1 9.33 -2.94 -62.85
N PRO A 2 10.42 -3.62 -63.29
CA PRO A 2 10.39 -4.90 -64.00
C PRO A 2 11.39 -6.00 -63.55
N ALA A 3 11.08 -7.23 -64.01
CA ALA A 3 11.91 -8.38 -64.43
C ALA A 3 13.04 -8.88 -63.48
N ILE A 4 12.93 -10.00 -62.75
CA ILE A 4 12.87 -11.43 -63.18
C ILE A 4 13.73 -11.73 -64.41
N TRP A 5 14.83 -12.47 -64.22
CA TRP A 5 15.28 -13.54 -65.12
C TRP A 5 15.93 -14.68 -64.32
N ASN A 6 15.32 -15.86 -64.45
CA ASN A 6 15.86 -17.17 -64.09
C ASN A 6 16.81 -17.62 -65.20
N VAL A 7 17.96 -18.18 -64.84
CA VAL A 7 18.73 -19.08 -65.72
C VAL A 7 19.11 -20.32 -64.92
N SER A 8 18.59 -21.45 -65.39
CA SER A 8 18.94 -22.81 -65.00
C SER A 8 20.05 -23.33 -65.92
N GLY A 9 21.05 -24.03 -65.37
CA GLY A 9 22.07 -24.74 -66.16
C GLY A 9 23.20 -25.32 -65.27
N PRO A 10 23.48 -26.64 -65.29
CA PRO A 10 24.31 -27.32 -64.27
C PRO A 10 25.73 -27.67 -64.76
N LEU A 11 26.77 -27.53 -63.91
CA LEU A 11 28.12 -28.14 -64.02
C LEU A 11 28.86 -27.99 -62.66
N PRO A 12 29.94 -28.74 -62.37
CA PRO A 12 30.05 -30.20 -62.22
C PRO A 12 30.57 -30.60 -60.81
N ASP A 13 30.39 -31.87 -60.46
CA ASP A 13 30.90 -32.49 -59.24
C ASP A 13 32.45 -32.46 -59.17
N VAL A 14 32.96 -31.86 -58.09
CA VAL A 14 34.34 -32.04 -57.63
C VAL A 14 34.31 -32.45 -56.16
N ASP A 15 34.51 -33.75 -55.94
CA ASP A 15 34.68 -34.35 -54.62
C ASP A 15 35.97 -33.82 -53.98
N VAL A 16 35.81 -33.03 -52.92
CA VAL A 16 36.89 -32.71 -51.99
C VAL A 16 36.46 -33.22 -50.61
N GLU A 17 36.98 -34.39 -50.24
CA GLU A 17 36.90 -34.91 -48.88
C GLU A 17 37.72 -34.02 -47.94
N VAL A 18 37.04 -33.27 -47.07
CA VAL A 18 37.64 -32.68 -45.87
C VAL A 18 36.94 -33.29 -44.67
N GLY A 19 37.69 -34.14 -43.96
CA GLY A 19 37.26 -34.75 -42.71
C GLY A 19 36.91 -33.69 -41.67
N VAL A 20 35.62 -33.61 -41.35
CA VAL A 20 35.11 -32.87 -40.19
C VAL A 20 34.98 -33.88 -39.05
N THR A 21 35.77 -33.67 -38.00
CA THR A 21 35.62 -34.33 -36.71
C THR A 21 34.22 -34.04 -36.15
N GLU A 22 33.46 -35.10 -35.91
CA GLU A 22 32.16 -35.02 -35.25
C GLU A 22 32.34 -34.57 -33.79
N ASP A 23 31.81 -33.40 -33.43
CA ASP A 23 31.51 -33.08 -32.04
C ASP A 23 30.11 -32.47 -31.94
N ALA A 24 29.11 -33.36 -31.86
CA ALA A 24 27.73 -33.00 -31.62
C ALA A 24 27.02 -34.07 -30.77
N SER A 25 26.97 -33.89 -29.44
CA SER A 25 25.75 -34.18 -28.67
C SER A 25 25.89 -33.88 -27.17
N SER A 26 25.59 -32.64 -26.77
CA SER A 26 24.99 -32.40 -25.45
C SER A 26 23.47 -32.56 -25.54
N LYS A 27 23.00 -33.71 -26.06
CA LYS A 27 21.58 -34.08 -26.02
C LYS A 27 21.26 -34.46 -24.58
N GLY A 28 20.71 -33.51 -23.81
CA GLY A 28 20.16 -33.78 -22.49
C GLY A 28 19.25 -35.00 -22.55
N THR A 29 19.57 -36.02 -21.74
CA THR A 29 18.82 -37.28 -21.67
C THR A 29 17.33 -36.96 -21.48
N LYS A 30 16.51 -37.14 -22.52
CA LYS A 30 15.05 -37.18 -22.38
C LYS A 30 14.72 -38.39 -21.52
N ARG A 31 14.55 -38.17 -20.21
CA ARG A 31 14.19 -39.24 -19.28
C ARG A 31 12.78 -39.72 -19.62
N LYS A 32 12.67 -41.03 -19.89
CA LYS A 32 11.41 -41.70 -20.25
C LYS A 32 10.37 -41.41 -19.17
N ARG A 33 9.26 -40.79 -19.56
CA ARG A 33 8.10 -40.58 -18.69
C ARG A 33 7.53 -41.96 -18.38
N ALA A 34 7.50 -42.36 -17.10
CA ALA A 34 6.86 -43.60 -16.69
C ALA A 34 5.40 -43.63 -17.20
N PRO A 35 4.85 -44.82 -17.54
CA PRO A 35 3.50 -44.96 -18.04
C PRO A 35 2.51 -44.22 -17.12
N PRO A 36 1.50 -43.51 -17.65
CA PRO A 36 0.50 -42.85 -16.83
C PRO A 36 -0.35 -43.91 -16.13
N THR A 37 0.10 -44.40 -14.98
CA THR A 37 -0.73 -45.25 -14.12
C THR A 37 -1.90 -44.40 -13.63
N LYS A 38 -3.12 -44.75 -14.05
CA LYS A 38 -4.37 -44.09 -13.64
C LYS A 38 -4.73 -44.41 -12.17
N GLY A 39 -3.79 -44.90 -11.36
CA GLY A 39 -3.97 -45.26 -9.94
C GLY A 39 -3.47 -44.18 -8.98
N PRO A 40 -3.89 -44.21 -7.70
CA PRO A 40 -3.22 -43.44 -6.65
C PRO A 40 -1.74 -43.83 -6.59
N CYS A 41 -0.88 -42.88 -6.23
CA CYS A 41 0.51 -43.23 -5.96
C CYS A 41 0.62 -44.09 -4.69
N GLU A 42 1.79 -44.65 -4.42
CA GLU A 42 2.10 -45.41 -3.18
C GLU A 42 1.85 -44.60 -1.90
N HIS A 43 1.69 -43.28 -2.01
CA HIS A 43 1.35 -42.38 -0.91
C HIS A 43 -0.17 -42.06 -0.85
N GLY A 44 -1.01 -42.82 -1.54
CA GLY A 44 -2.48 -42.71 -1.53
C GLY A 44 -3.06 -41.51 -2.31
N VAL A 45 -2.24 -40.66 -2.95
CA VAL A 45 -2.72 -39.43 -3.60
C VAL A 45 -2.97 -39.63 -5.10
N LYS A 46 -4.20 -39.33 -5.55
CA LYS A 46 -4.59 -39.27 -6.97
C LYS A 46 -5.08 -37.86 -7.34
N PRO A 47 -4.52 -37.22 -8.38
CA PRO A 47 -3.42 -37.65 -9.24
C PRO A 47 -2.02 -37.54 -8.57
N ARG A 48 -1.07 -38.38 -9.00
CA ARG A 48 0.33 -38.41 -8.51
C ARG A 48 1.04 -37.05 -8.56
N SER A 49 0.60 -36.14 -9.45
CA SER A 49 1.10 -34.77 -9.56
C SER A 49 0.75 -33.85 -8.37
N LYS A 50 -0.20 -34.26 -7.52
CA LYS A 50 -0.55 -33.60 -6.25
C LYS A 50 0.18 -34.19 -5.04
N CYS A 51 0.81 -35.36 -5.18
CA CYS A 51 1.59 -35.95 -4.10
C CYS A 51 2.85 -35.10 -3.89
N LYS A 52 3.01 -34.51 -2.70
CA LYS A 52 4.19 -33.68 -2.38
C LYS A 52 5.50 -34.45 -2.54
N VAL A 53 5.51 -35.72 -2.17
CA VAL A 53 6.69 -36.60 -2.28
C VAL A 53 6.97 -36.97 -3.75
N CYS A 54 5.98 -37.44 -4.50
CA CYS A 54 6.21 -37.85 -5.89
C CYS A 54 6.46 -36.67 -6.84
N SER A 55 5.89 -35.49 -6.55
CA SER A 55 6.01 -34.30 -7.41
C SER A 55 7.19 -33.40 -7.06
N ALA A 56 7.81 -33.61 -5.89
CA ALA A 56 9.04 -32.94 -5.50
C ALA A 56 10.25 -33.48 -6.29
N CYS A 57 11.23 -32.60 -6.47
CA CYS A 57 12.58 -32.92 -6.87
C CYS A 57 13.47 -33.07 -5.61
N PRO A 58 14.68 -33.63 -5.74
CA PRO A 58 15.64 -33.71 -4.63
C PRO A 58 15.97 -32.33 -4.02
N HIS A 59 15.78 -31.24 -4.76
CA HIS A 59 15.99 -29.86 -4.30
C HIS A 59 14.78 -29.24 -3.56
N GLY A 60 13.83 -30.06 -3.08
CA GLY A 60 12.68 -29.63 -2.28
C GLY A 60 11.60 -28.82 -3.02
N LYS A 61 11.78 -28.55 -4.33
CA LYS A 61 10.80 -27.85 -5.18
C LYS A 61 9.98 -28.83 -6.01
N ARG A 62 8.84 -28.40 -6.55
CA ARG A 62 8.10 -29.21 -7.54
C ARG A 62 8.99 -29.40 -8.78
N ARG A 63 9.07 -30.60 -9.36
CA ARG A 63 9.98 -30.91 -10.49
C ARG A 63 9.82 -29.96 -11.68
N SER A 64 8.60 -29.55 -11.99
CA SER A 64 8.31 -28.60 -13.07
C SER A 64 8.76 -27.16 -12.77
N GLU A 65 9.02 -26.84 -11.50
CA GLU A 65 9.36 -25.52 -10.98
C GLU A 65 10.76 -25.50 -10.32
N CYS A 66 11.64 -26.44 -10.70
CA CYS A 66 13.01 -26.48 -10.21
C CYS A 66 13.97 -26.08 -11.33
N LYS A 67 14.75 -25.01 -11.13
CA LYS A 67 15.78 -24.56 -12.07
C LYS A 67 16.87 -25.62 -12.26
N GLU A 68 17.38 -26.17 -11.16
CA GLU A 68 18.45 -27.19 -11.14
C GLU A 68 18.04 -28.52 -11.79
N CYS A 69 16.74 -28.82 -11.86
CA CYS A 69 16.22 -29.98 -12.59
C CYS A 69 15.78 -29.67 -14.03
N GLY A 70 16.00 -28.45 -14.54
CA GLY A 70 15.52 -28.05 -15.86
C GLY A 70 14.00 -28.05 -15.98
N GLY A 71 13.28 -27.73 -14.90
CA GLY A 71 11.83 -27.77 -14.82
C GLY A 71 11.16 -26.95 -15.93
N SER A 72 10.14 -27.54 -16.58
CA SER A 72 9.49 -26.97 -17.77
C SER A 72 8.85 -25.59 -17.57
N GLN A 73 8.55 -25.20 -16.33
CA GLN A 73 7.92 -23.91 -16.03
C GLN A 73 8.93 -22.80 -15.69
N ILE A 74 10.19 -23.11 -15.42
CA ILE A 74 11.22 -22.13 -15.01
C ILE A 74 12.31 -21.98 -16.06
N CYS A 75 12.68 -20.75 -16.40
CA CYS A 75 13.80 -20.46 -17.28
C CYS A 75 15.13 -20.52 -16.51
N GLU A 76 16.24 -20.45 -17.24
CA GLU A 76 17.58 -20.32 -16.66
C GLU A 76 17.72 -19.08 -15.75
N HIS A 77 16.94 -18.02 -15.98
CA HIS A 77 16.89 -16.83 -15.10
C HIS A 77 16.14 -17.07 -13.77
N GLY A 78 15.66 -18.29 -13.50
CA GLY A 78 14.96 -18.63 -12.25
C GLY A 78 13.55 -18.06 -12.14
N ARG A 79 13.03 -17.45 -13.22
CA ARG A 79 11.66 -16.91 -13.30
C ARG A 79 10.73 -17.92 -13.97
N ARG A 80 9.42 -17.79 -13.78
CA ARG A 80 8.43 -18.53 -14.60
C ARG A 80 8.66 -18.16 -16.07
N ARG A 81 8.84 -19.14 -16.95
CA ARG A 81 9.13 -18.91 -18.39
C ARG A 81 8.14 -17.98 -19.04
N THR A 82 6.85 -18.14 -18.75
CA THR A 82 5.78 -17.29 -19.27
C THR A 82 5.88 -15.83 -18.83
N GLN A 83 6.58 -15.54 -17.74
CA GLN A 83 6.73 -14.20 -17.13
C GLN A 83 8.16 -13.65 -17.23
N CYS A 84 9.07 -14.36 -17.92
CA CYS A 84 10.45 -13.93 -18.05
C CYS A 84 10.59 -13.02 -19.27
N LYS A 85 10.98 -11.76 -19.05
CA LYS A 85 11.24 -10.79 -20.13
C LYS A 85 12.39 -11.27 -21.04
N GLU A 86 13.48 -11.74 -20.44
CA GLU A 86 14.71 -12.18 -21.13
C GLU A 86 14.46 -13.42 -22.01
N CYS A 87 13.49 -14.27 -21.65
CA CYS A 87 13.10 -15.43 -22.46
C CYS A 87 11.91 -15.16 -23.39
N GLY A 88 11.48 -13.91 -23.56
CA GLY A 88 10.32 -13.58 -24.41
C GLY A 88 9.01 -14.20 -23.91
N GLY A 89 8.85 -14.32 -22.59
CA GLY A 89 7.71 -14.97 -21.96
C GLY A 89 6.36 -14.46 -22.48
N SER A 90 5.47 -15.38 -22.82
CA SER A 90 4.20 -15.08 -23.49
C SER A 90 3.27 -14.12 -22.74
N GLN A 91 3.47 -13.92 -21.44
CA GLN A 91 2.68 -12.99 -20.61
C GLN A 91 3.30 -11.59 -20.50
N ILE A 92 4.53 -11.36 -20.97
CA ILE A 92 5.23 -10.06 -20.86
C ILE A 92 5.37 -9.42 -22.24
N CYS A 93 4.99 -8.14 -22.36
CA CYS A 93 5.21 -7.38 -23.59
C CYS A 93 6.66 -6.88 -23.67
N GLU A 94 7.04 -6.33 -24.81
CA GLU A 94 8.32 -5.63 -25.01
C GLU A 94 8.56 -4.52 -23.97
N HIS A 95 7.50 -3.85 -23.52
CA HIS A 95 7.54 -2.84 -22.45
C HIS A 95 7.82 -3.41 -21.05
N GLY A 96 8.01 -4.73 -20.91
CA GLY A 96 8.29 -5.38 -19.63
C GLY A 96 7.11 -5.47 -18.66
N ARG A 97 5.90 -5.12 -19.12
CA ARG A 97 4.65 -5.21 -18.34
C ARG A 97 3.90 -6.49 -18.71
N VAL A 98 2.96 -6.90 -17.86
CA VAL A 98 2.05 -8.00 -18.19
C VAL A 98 1.21 -7.59 -19.41
N ARG A 99 1.23 -8.38 -20.49
CA ARG A 99 0.60 -8.05 -21.79
C ARG A 99 -0.86 -7.65 -21.64
N SER A 100 -1.61 -8.38 -20.81
CA SER A 100 -3.05 -8.12 -20.58
C SER A 100 -3.32 -6.78 -19.89
N THR A 101 -2.35 -6.18 -19.20
CA THR A 101 -2.48 -4.90 -18.48
C THR A 101 -1.61 -3.79 -19.07
N CYS A 102 -0.93 -4.05 -20.19
CA CYS A 102 -0.10 -3.05 -20.84
C CYS A 102 -0.97 -2.12 -21.69
N LYS A 103 -1.01 -0.84 -21.34
CA LYS A 103 -1.73 0.19 -22.10
C LYS A 103 -1.15 0.37 -23.50
N GLU A 104 0.17 0.40 -23.61
CA GLU A 104 0.90 0.61 -24.87
C GLU A 104 0.70 -0.54 -25.87
N CYS A 105 0.45 -1.76 -25.39
CA CYS A 105 0.16 -2.93 -26.24
C CYS A 105 -1.35 -3.18 -26.45
N GLY A 106 -2.24 -2.29 -25.99
CA GLY A 106 -3.69 -2.51 -26.08
C GLY A 106 -4.16 -3.75 -25.31
N GLY A 107 -3.54 -4.03 -24.16
CA GLY A 107 -3.76 -5.23 -23.37
C GLY A 107 -5.24 -5.55 -23.18
N SER A 108 -5.61 -6.81 -23.42
CA SER A 108 -7.02 -7.27 -23.41
C SER A 108 -7.79 -7.01 -22.11
N GLY A 109 -7.07 -6.79 -21.00
CA GLY A 109 -7.63 -6.46 -19.70
C GLY A 109 -7.93 -4.97 -19.49
N LEU A 110 -7.51 -4.08 -20.39
CA LEU A 110 -7.79 -2.64 -20.34
C LEU A 110 -8.81 -2.24 -21.41
N CYS A 111 -9.65 -1.26 -21.10
CA CYS A 111 -10.46 -0.58 -22.11
C CYS A 111 -9.76 0.66 -22.67
N GLU A 112 -10.36 1.29 -23.67
CA GLU A 112 -9.88 2.55 -24.28
C GLU A 112 -9.69 3.68 -23.25
N HIS A 113 -10.50 3.69 -22.19
CA HIS A 113 -10.39 4.62 -21.06
C HIS A 113 -9.19 4.33 -20.13
N GLY A 114 -8.36 3.33 -20.43
CA GLY A 114 -7.21 2.93 -19.61
C GLY A 114 -7.56 2.29 -18.27
N ARG A 115 -8.84 1.98 -18.04
CA ARG A 115 -9.33 1.28 -16.84
C ARG A 115 -9.40 -0.22 -17.09
N GLU A 116 -9.39 -1.02 -16.03
CA GLU A 116 -9.65 -2.46 -16.13
C GLU A 116 -11.01 -2.68 -16.80
N ARG A 117 -11.05 -3.39 -17.93
CA ARG A 117 -12.24 -3.54 -18.77
C ARG A 117 -13.43 -4.13 -18.01
N SER A 118 -13.15 -5.04 -17.07
CA SER A 118 -14.15 -5.64 -16.17
C SER A 118 -14.79 -4.62 -15.22
N ARG A 119 -14.12 -3.52 -14.88
CA ARG A 119 -14.55 -2.52 -13.90
C ARG A 119 -14.84 -1.15 -14.51
N CYS A 120 -14.77 -1.02 -15.83
CA CYS A 120 -15.02 0.26 -16.46
C CYS A 120 -16.52 0.51 -16.59
N LYS A 121 -17.00 1.57 -15.95
CA LYS A 121 -18.40 2.01 -16.02
C LYS A 121 -18.79 2.47 -17.43
N GLU A 122 -17.92 3.23 -18.08
CA GLU A 122 -18.14 3.78 -19.43
C GLU A 122 -18.22 2.68 -20.50
N CYS A 123 -17.51 1.56 -20.32
CA CYS A 123 -17.58 0.42 -21.23
C CYS A 123 -18.62 -0.64 -20.84
N GLY A 124 -19.45 -0.40 -19.82
CA GLY A 124 -20.41 -1.40 -19.32
C GLY A 124 -19.74 -2.71 -18.86
N GLY A 125 -18.54 -2.62 -18.28
CA GLY A 125 -17.76 -3.78 -17.89
C GLY A 125 -18.55 -4.77 -17.03
N PRO A 126 -18.39 -6.10 -17.20
CA PRO A 126 -19.21 -7.12 -16.53
C PRO A 126 -19.17 -7.06 -14.98
N GLY A 127 -18.19 -6.39 -14.40
CA GLY A 127 -18.09 -6.14 -12.96
C GLY A 127 -18.83 -4.90 -12.46
N ILE A 128 -19.46 -4.11 -13.34
CA ILE A 128 -20.28 -2.94 -12.99
C ILE A 128 -21.76 -3.28 -13.24
N CYS A 129 -22.63 -2.90 -12.32
CA CYS A 129 -24.07 -3.03 -12.51
C CYS A 129 -24.68 -1.78 -13.15
N GLU A 130 -25.96 -1.85 -13.52
CA GLU A 130 -26.74 -0.72 -14.06
C GLU A 130 -26.71 0.51 -13.16
N HIS A 131 -26.62 0.31 -11.83
CA HIS A 131 -26.49 1.39 -10.84
C HIS A 131 -25.09 2.05 -10.83
N GLY A 132 -24.19 1.67 -11.74
CA GLY A 132 -22.83 2.22 -11.84
C GLY A 132 -21.91 1.84 -10.68
N ARG A 133 -22.30 0.87 -9.85
CA ARG A 133 -21.50 0.35 -8.73
C ARG A 133 -20.85 -0.98 -9.12
N VAL A 134 -19.80 -1.38 -8.41
CA VAL A 134 -19.23 -2.71 -8.56
C VAL A 134 -20.32 -3.74 -8.23
N ARG A 135 -20.67 -4.60 -9.19
CA ARG A 135 -21.81 -5.53 -9.14
C ARG A 135 -21.78 -6.42 -7.89
N SER A 136 -20.60 -6.91 -7.49
CA SER A 136 -20.44 -7.70 -6.27
C SER A 136 -20.70 -6.92 -4.97
N ARG A 137 -20.67 -5.58 -5.01
CA ARG A 137 -20.88 -4.67 -3.87
C ARG A 137 -22.19 -3.88 -3.96
N CYS A 138 -23.00 -4.12 -4.98
CA CYS A 138 -24.25 -3.40 -5.18
C CYS A 138 -25.36 -4.06 -4.34
N LYS A 139 -25.98 -3.32 -3.43
CA LYS A 139 -27.12 -3.81 -2.64
C LYS A 139 -28.35 -4.08 -3.53
N GLU A 140 -28.65 -3.16 -4.42
CA GLU A 140 -29.82 -3.21 -5.32
C GLU A 140 -29.76 -4.41 -6.28
N CYS A 141 -28.55 -4.86 -6.68
CA CYS A 141 -28.37 -6.04 -7.52
C CYS A 141 -28.14 -7.35 -6.73
N GLY A 142 -28.30 -7.37 -5.40
CA GLY A 142 -28.02 -8.56 -4.59
C GLY A 142 -26.55 -9.01 -4.62
N GLY A 143 -25.62 -8.05 -4.73
CA GLY A 143 -24.19 -8.31 -4.88
C GLY A 143 -23.65 -9.26 -3.80
N SER A 144 -22.87 -10.27 -4.22
CA SER A 144 -22.41 -11.37 -3.37
C SER A 144 -21.62 -10.95 -2.12
N GLN A 145 -21.03 -9.76 -2.11
CA GLN A 145 -20.27 -9.23 -0.97
C GLN A 145 -21.12 -8.43 0.02
N ILE A 146 -22.38 -8.13 -0.29
CA ILE A 146 -23.31 -7.40 0.57
C ILE A 146 -24.37 -8.38 1.11
N CYS A 147 -24.77 -8.20 2.35
CA CYS A 147 -25.91 -8.90 2.92
C CYS A 147 -27.20 -8.08 2.79
N GLU A 148 -28.34 -8.68 3.12
CA GLU A 148 -29.65 -8.02 3.15
C GLU A 148 -29.65 -6.74 4.01
N HIS A 149 -28.86 -6.72 5.09
CA HIS A 149 -28.66 -5.56 5.97
C HIS A 149 -27.85 -4.41 5.33
N GLY A 150 -27.43 -4.54 4.07
CA GLY A 150 -26.65 -3.52 3.35
C GLY A 150 -25.20 -3.40 3.82
N ARG A 151 -24.73 -4.29 4.70
CA ARG A 151 -23.35 -4.35 5.19
C ARG A 151 -22.53 -5.32 4.35
N GLN A 152 -21.19 -5.18 4.37
CA GLN A 152 -20.32 -6.19 3.77
C GLN A 152 -20.56 -7.53 4.49
N ARG A 153 -20.93 -8.58 3.74
CA ARG A 153 -21.38 -9.88 4.28
C ARG A 153 -20.35 -10.50 5.24
N SER A 154 -19.06 -10.37 4.93
CA SER A 154 -17.98 -10.84 5.81
C SER A 154 -17.88 -10.09 7.14
N LYS A 155 -18.36 -8.84 7.20
CA LYS A 155 -18.35 -7.94 8.37
C LYS A 155 -19.72 -7.81 9.04
N CYS A 156 -20.74 -8.53 8.59
CA CYS A 156 -22.07 -8.42 9.16
C CYS A 156 -22.22 -9.39 10.32
N LYS A 157 -22.48 -8.87 11.53
CA LYS A 157 -22.74 -9.69 12.72
C LYS A 157 -24.00 -10.55 12.55
N GLU A 158 -25.09 -9.92 12.09
CA GLU A 158 -26.41 -10.57 11.90
C GLU A 158 -26.36 -11.73 10.89
N CYS A 159 -25.47 -11.67 9.90
CA CYS A 159 -25.28 -12.75 8.92
C CYS A 159 -24.18 -13.76 9.30
N GLY A 160 -23.65 -13.71 10.53
CA GLY A 160 -22.55 -14.59 10.96
C GLY A 160 -21.24 -14.38 10.18
N GLY A 161 -21.05 -13.17 9.63
CA GLY A 161 -19.93 -12.83 8.75
C GLY A 161 -18.60 -13.29 9.30
N GLY A 162 -17.83 -14.00 8.47
CA GLY A 162 -16.60 -14.71 8.87
C GLY A 162 -15.54 -13.84 9.57
N SER A 163 -15.62 -12.52 9.47
CA SER A 163 -14.70 -11.57 10.09
C SER A 163 -15.17 -11.03 11.44
N ILE A 164 -16.41 -11.28 11.89
CA ILE A 164 -16.98 -10.78 13.16
C ILE A 164 -17.33 -11.93 14.11
N CYS A 165 -16.91 -11.85 15.37
CA CYS A 165 -17.28 -12.83 16.38
C CYS A 165 -18.67 -12.55 16.98
N GLU A 166 -19.17 -13.48 17.79
CA GLU A 166 -20.41 -13.32 18.57
C GLU A 166 -20.40 -12.05 19.45
N HIS A 167 -19.22 -11.64 19.93
CA HIS A 167 -19.02 -10.40 20.70
C HIS A 167 -19.11 -9.11 19.85
N GLY A 168 -19.39 -9.21 18.54
CA GLY A 168 -19.50 -8.05 17.64
C GLY A 168 -18.17 -7.37 17.31
N ARG A 169 -17.04 -7.96 17.72
CA ARG A 169 -15.69 -7.47 17.41
C ARG A 169 -15.14 -8.20 16.19
N ILE A 170 -14.10 -7.66 15.55
CA ILE A 170 -13.39 -8.36 14.48
C ILE A 170 -12.74 -9.61 15.09
N ARG A 171 -13.00 -10.81 14.53
CA ARG A 171 -12.53 -12.10 15.09
C ARG A 171 -11.03 -12.09 15.34
N SER A 172 -10.26 -11.55 14.39
CA SER A 172 -8.80 -11.51 14.51
C SER A 172 -8.32 -10.60 15.64
N THR A 173 -9.11 -9.63 16.10
CA THR A 173 -8.77 -8.70 17.19
C THR A 173 -9.56 -8.96 18.47
N CYS A 174 -10.38 -10.01 18.53
CA CYS A 174 -11.21 -10.30 19.70
C CYS A 174 -10.42 -11.12 20.71
N LYS A 175 -10.20 -10.58 21.91
CA LYS A 175 -9.52 -11.29 23.00
C LYS A 175 -10.30 -12.53 23.44
N GLU A 176 -11.61 -12.40 23.62
CA GLU A 176 -12.51 -13.47 24.08
C GLU A 176 -12.56 -14.66 23.10
N CYS A 177 -12.33 -14.42 21.81
CA CYS A 177 -12.29 -15.47 20.78
C CYS A 177 -10.86 -15.96 20.45
N GLY A 178 -9.83 -15.55 21.20
CA GLY A 178 -8.45 -15.93 20.91
C GLY A 178 -7.94 -15.38 19.57
N GLY A 179 -8.39 -14.19 19.18
CA GLY A 179 -8.07 -13.57 17.89
C GLY A 179 -6.58 -13.57 17.57
N SER A 180 -6.23 -13.92 16.33
CA SER A 180 -4.84 -14.12 15.90
C SER A 180 -3.94 -12.88 16.01
N GLN A 181 -4.51 -11.68 16.12
CA GLN A 181 -3.77 -10.43 16.27
C GLN A 181 -3.60 -10.00 17.73
N ILE A 182 -4.25 -10.65 18.70
CA ILE A 182 -4.15 -10.34 20.12
C ILE A 182 -3.37 -11.45 20.82
N CYS A 183 -2.50 -11.09 21.75
CA CYS A 183 -1.85 -12.05 22.63
C CYS A 183 -2.66 -12.29 23.93
N GLU A 184 -2.24 -13.26 24.73
CA GLU A 184 -2.83 -13.53 26.05
C GLU A 184 -2.85 -12.29 26.97
N HIS A 185 -1.85 -11.42 26.84
CA HIS A 185 -1.76 -10.12 27.54
C HIS A 185 -2.77 -9.06 27.07
N GLY A 186 -3.64 -9.38 26.10
CA GLY A 186 -4.66 -8.45 25.57
C GLY A 186 -4.09 -7.31 24.71
N ARG A 187 -2.79 -7.35 24.38
CA ARG A 187 -2.12 -6.40 23.48
C ARG A 187 -2.10 -6.94 22.05
N GLU A 188 -1.91 -6.06 21.07
CA GLU A 188 -1.65 -6.50 19.70
C GLU A 188 -0.37 -7.34 19.68
N ARG A 189 -0.44 -8.59 19.20
CA ARG A 189 0.64 -9.58 19.26
C ARG A 189 1.91 -9.08 18.59
N SER A 190 1.78 -8.33 17.50
CA SER A 190 2.89 -7.66 16.82
C SER A 190 3.62 -6.64 17.72
N LYS A 191 2.90 -5.98 18.63
CA LYS A 191 3.38 -4.93 19.54
C LYS A 191 3.54 -5.40 20.98
N CYS A 192 3.44 -6.70 21.25
CA CYS A 192 3.59 -7.21 22.61
C CYS A 192 5.05 -7.55 22.87
N LYS A 193 5.69 -6.83 23.80
CA LYS A 193 7.07 -7.11 24.25
C LYS A 193 7.19 -8.52 24.85
N GLU A 194 6.26 -8.87 25.74
CA GLU A 194 6.23 -10.16 26.46
C GLU A 194 6.07 -11.36 25.52
N CYS A 195 5.40 -11.19 24.37
CA CYS A 195 5.26 -12.24 23.36
C CYS A 195 6.34 -12.18 22.26
N GLY A 196 7.38 -11.36 22.40
CA GLY A 196 8.42 -11.20 21.38
C GLY A 196 7.92 -10.59 20.06
N GLY A 197 6.82 -9.84 20.11
CA GLY A 197 6.13 -9.29 18.94
C GLY A 197 7.07 -8.59 17.96
N GLY A 198 6.88 -8.87 16.65
CA GLY A 198 7.72 -8.41 15.54
C GLY A 198 8.00 -6.89 15.48
N ALA A 199 7.15 -6.07 16.10
CA ALA A 199 7.26 -4.61 16.08
C ALA A 199 8.07 -4.02 17.24
N ILE A 200 8.33 -4.73 18.35
CA ILE A 200 9.04 -4.19 19.53
C ILE A 200 10.39 -4.88 19.72
N CYS A 201 11.46 -4.11 19.95
CA CYS A 201 12.77 -4.65 20.27
C CYS A 201 12.90 -5.03 21.75
N GLU A 202 13.99 -5.70 22.12
CA GLU A 202 14.35 -5.98 23.52
C GLU A 202 14.36 -4.72 24.41
N HIS A 203 14.74 -3.56 23.84
CA HIS A 203 14.72 -2.25 24.50
C HIS A 203 13.32 -1.66 24.73
N GLY A 204 12.24 -2.37 24.36
CA GLY A 204 10.85 -1.91 24.54
C GLY A 204 10.42 -0.79 23.60
N ARG A 205 11.26 -0.41 22.62
CA ARG A 205 10.96 0.58 21.59
C ARG A 205 10.46 -0.11 20.32
N ILE A 206 9.78 0.63 19.44
CA ILE A 206 9.41 0.09 18.13
C ILE A 206 10.71 -0.25 17.38
N ARG A 207 10.87 -1.50 16.90
CA ARG A 207 12.11 -2.00 16.25
C ARG A 207 12.57 -1.06 15.13
N SER A 208 11.65 -0.55 14.32
CA SER A 208 11.98 0.37 13.22
C SER A 208 12.55 1.69 13.70
N THR A 209 12.22 2.16 14.91
CA THR A 209 12.69 3.44 15.47
C THR A 209 13.73 3.25 16.57
N CYS A 210 14.19 2.02 16.84
CA CYS A 210 15.18 1.78 17.87
C CYS A 210 16.59 2.01 17.30
N LYS A 211 17.29 3.03 17.79
CA LYS A 211 18.69 3.30 17.42
C LYS A 211 19.61 2.13 17.77
N GLU A 212 19.46 1.57 18.97
CA GLU A 212 20.28 0.45 19.48
C GLU A 212 20.10 -0.83 18.66
N CYS A 213 18.94 -1.05 18.03
CA CYS A 213 18.70 -2.19 17.15
C CYS A 213 18.95 -1.90 15.66
N GLY A 214 19.53 -0.75 15.31
CA GLY A 214 19.76 -0.36 13.92
C GLY A 214 18.47 -0.15 13.11
N GLY A 215 17.36 0.15 13.80
CA GLY A 215 16.03 0.31 13.21
C GLY A 215 16.03 1.21 11.97
N GLY A 216 15.40 0.73 10.90
CA GLY A 216 15.47 1.36 9.56
C GLY A 216 14.99 2.81 9.48
N ALA A 217 14.23 3.29 10.47
CA ALA A 217 13.67 4.64 10.48
C ALA A 217 14.62 5.70 11.07
N ILE A 218 15.61 5.32 11.89
CA ILE A 218 16.57 6.25 12.52
C ILE A 218 17.99 5.98 12.00
N CYS A 219 18.75 7.02 11.75
CA CYS A 219 20.17 6.92 11.39
C CYS A 219 21.08 6.97 12.62
N GLU A 220 22.38 6.71 12.44
CA GLU A 220 23.38 6.80 13.51
C GLU A 220 23.39 8.18 14.22
N HIS A 221 23.08 9.25 13.49
CA HIS A 221 22.94 10.62 13.98
C HIS A 221 21.68 10.86 14.85
N GLY A 222 20.87 9.83 15.13
CA GLY A 222 19.65 9.94 15.96
C GLY A 222 18.48 10.68 15.30
N ARG A 223 18.62 11.06 14.02
CA ARG A 223 17.56 11.69 13.22
C ARG A 223 16.80 10.64 12.41
N GLU A 224 15.56 10.94 12.02
CA GLU A 224 14.84 10.10 11.05
C GLU A 224 15.66 9.98 9.76
N ARG A 225 15.94 8.75 9.32
CA ARG A 225 16.86 8.46 8.21
C ARG A 225 16.47 9.18 6.93
N HIS A 226 15.16 9.24 6.63
CA HIS A 226 14.66 9.96 5.47
C HIS A 226 14.81 11.49 5.58
N ARG A 227 15.03 12.05 6.78
CA ARG A 227 15.24 13.49 7.02
C ARG A 227 16.68 13.85 7.37
N CYS A 228 17.58 12.88 7.42
CA CYS A 228 18.96 13.13 7.79
C CYS A 228 19.75 13.61 6.57
N LYS A 229 20.26 14.84 6.62
CA LYS A 229 21.12 15.39 5.55
C LYS A 229 22.42 14.60 5.43
N GLU A 230 23.07 14.29 6.55
CA GLU A 230 24.35 13.57 6.62
C GLU A 230 24.24 12.14 6.04
N CYS A 231 23.06 11.51 6.11
CA CYS A 231 22.82 10.19 5.52
C CYS A 231 22.22 10.23 4.12
N GLY A 232 22.15 11.39 3.46
CA GLY A 232 21.50 11.52 2.15
C GLY A 232 20.01 11.16 2.15
N GLY A 233 19.32 11.42 3.26
CA GLY A 233 17.93 11.04 3.47
C GLY A 233 17.02 11.48 2.32
N SER A 234 16.15 10.57 1.86
CA SER A 234 15.28 10.77 0.69
C SER A 234 14.30 11.94 0.78
N GLY A 235 14.13 12.54 1.95
CA GLY A 235 13.31 13.73 2.20
C GLY A 235 14.09 15.04 2.18
N ILE A 236 15.41 15.02 2.03
CA ILE A 236 16.29 16.21 1.93
C ILE A 236 16.76 16.35 0.47
N CYS A 237 16.71 17.56 -0.09
CA CYS A 237 17.26 17.82 -1.42
C CYS A 237 18.75 18.15 -1.36
N GLU A 238 19.41 18.22 -2.51
CA GLU A 238 20.80 18.67 -2.62
C GLU A 238 21.03 20.06 -2.01
N HIS A 239 20.02 20.94 -2.06
CA HIS A 239 20.03 22.26 -1.42
C HIS A 239 19.91 22.21 0.12
N GLY A 240 19.90 21.03 0.74
CA GLY A 240 19.83 20.84 2.20
C GLY A 240 18.47 21.18 2.83
N ARG A 241 17.45 21.48 2.02
CA ARG A 241 16.07 21.75 2.46
C ARG A 241 15.23 20.47 2.38
N ARG A 242 14.07 20.45 3.05
CA ARG A 242 13.09 19.36 2.83
C ARG A 242 12.67 19.38 1.36
N ARG A 243 12.77 18.26 0.64
CA ARG A 243 12.41 18.15 -0.79
C ARG A 243 11.02 18.70 -1.08
N SER A 244 10.04 18.40 -0.23
CA SER A 244 8.67 18.90 -0.38
C SER A 244 8.58 20.43 -0.24
N GLN A 245 9.52 21.08 0.43
CA GLN A 245 9.56 22.53 0.68
C GLN A 245 10.67 23.23 -0.12
N CYS A 246 11.32 22.54 -1.07
CA CYS A 246 12.37 23.16 -1.87
C CYS A 246 11.76 23.70 -3.17
N LYS A 247 11.81 25.02 -3.37
CA LYS A 247 11.33 25.66 -4.60
C LYS A 247 12.14 25.18 -5.82
N GLU A 248 13.46 25.15 -5.69
CA GLU A 248 14.41 24.76 -6.76
C GLU A 248 14.20 23.31 -7.21
N CYS A 249 13.77 22.42 -6.31
CA CYS A 249 13.44 21.03 -6.66
C CYS A 249 11.96 20.80 -7.03
N GLY A 250 11.16 21.86 -7.21
CA GLY A 250 9.73 21.73 -7.52
C GLY A 250 8.90 21.10 -6.40
N GLY A 251 9.33 21.27 -5.15
CA GLY A 251 8.76 20.64 -3.96
C GLY A 251 7.24 20.77 -3.88
N SER A 252 6.56 19.66 -3.53
CA SER A 252 5.10 19.55 -3.56
C SER A 252 4.34 20.56 -2.70
N ALA A 253 4.99 21.15 -1.70
CA ALA A 253 4.38 22.11 -0.78
C ALA A 253 4.50 23.58 -1.23
N ILE A 254 5.37 23.90 -2.20
CA ILE A 254 5.63 25.27 -2.66
C ILE A 254 5.23 25.43 -4.13
N CYS A 255 4.47 26.48 -4.46
CA CYS A 255 4.13 26.81 -5.85
C CYS A 255 5.29 27.53 -6.56
N GLU A 256 5.17 27.69 -7.88
CA GLU A 256 6.09 28.50 -8.68
C GLU A 256 6.25 29.95 -8.14
N HIS A 257 5.19 30.50 -7.53
CA HIS A 257 5.19 31.81 -6.87
C HIS A 257 5.98 31.86 -5.54
N GLY A 258 6.62 30.75 -5.13
CA GLY A 258 7.42 30.69 -3.89
C GLY A 258 6.60 30.69 -2.59
N ARG A 259 5.27 30.61 -2.70
CA ARG A 259 4.35 30.50 -1.54
C ARG A 259 3.98 29.04 -1.29
N HIS A 260 3.54 28.74 -0.08
CA HIS A 260 2.94 27.43 0.20
C HIS A 260 1.71 27.23 -0.68
N ARG A 261 1.63 26.13 -1.46
CA ARG A 261 0.55 25.88 -2.43
C ARG A 261 -0.84 26.01 -1.80
N GLN A 262 -1.00 25.51 -0.57
CA GLN A 262 -2.26 25.59 0.18
C GLN A 262 -2.73 27.03 0.45
N TYR A 263 -1.80 28.00 0.53
CA TYR A 263 -2.06 29.43 0.78
C TYR A 263 -1.76 30.31 -0.45
N CYS A 264 -1.58 29.73 -1.64
CA CYS A 264 -1.35 30.52 -2.84
C CYS A 264 -2.68 30.81 -3.53
N LYS A 265 -3.08 32.09 -3.56
CA LYS A 265 -4.32 32.52 -4.24
C LYS A 265 -4.26 32.24 -5.74
N GLU A 266 -3.13 32.55 -6.37
CA GLU A 266 -2.88 32.35 -7.80
C GLU A 266 -2.94 30.88 -8.22
N CYS A 267 -2.56 29.95 -7.34
CA CYS A 267 -2.65 28.51 -7.60
C CYS A 267 -3.97 27.86 -7.12
N GLY A 268 -4.96 28.65 -6.68
CA GLY A 268 -6.21 28.11 -6.15
C GLY A 268 -6.02 27.26 -4.89
N GLY A 269 -5.06 27.62 -4.04
CA GLY A 269 -4.68 26.88 -2.84
C GLY A 269 -5.89 26.50 -1.99
N GLY A 270 -6.01 25.23 -1.64
CA GLY A 270 -7.20 24.67 -0.98
C GLY A 270 -7.56 25.29 0.38
N SER A 271 -6.67 26.08 0.98
CA SER A 271 -6.93 26.85 2.21
C SER A 271 -7.44 28.27 1.95
N ILE A 272 -7.54 28.73 0.71
CA ILE A 272 -8.09 30.05 0.34
C ILE A 272 -9.50 29.89 -0.25
N CYS A 273 -10.45 30.72 0.20
CA CYS A 273 -11.79 30.76 -0.37
C CYS A 273 -11.83 31.66 -1.60
N GLU A 274 -12.94 31.61 -2.34
CA GLU A 274 -13.23 32.52 -3.45
C GLU A 274 -13.12 34.01 -3.05
N HIS A 275 -13.44 34.33 -1.78
CA HIS A 275 -13.29 35.67 -1.21
C HIS A 275 -11.83 36.09 -0.91
N GLY A 276 -10.84 35.29 -1.32
CA GLY A 276 -9.40 35.59 -1.13
C GLY A 276 -8.92 35.52 0.33
N ARG A 277 -9.76 35.06 1.26
CA ARG A 277 -9.45 34.88 2.68
C ARG A 277 -9.09 33.42 2.96
N ILE A 278 -8.41 33.16 4.08
CA ILE A 278 -8.19 31.77 4.54
C ILE A 278 -9.58 31.17 4.86
N ARG A 279 -9.92 30.02 4.26
CA ARG A 279 -11.23 29.37 4.37
C ARG A 279 -11.66 29.19 5.82
N SER A 280 -10.75 28.77 6.70
CA SER A 280 -11.04 28.58 8.13
C SER A 280 -11.44 29.88 8.84
N THR A 281 -11.00 31.04 8.35
CA THR A 281 -11.28 32.36 8.94
C THR A 281 -12.23 33.20 8.09
N CYS A 282 -12.81 32.65 7.03
CA CYS A 282 -13.74 33.39 6.20
C CYS A 282 -15.15 33.29 6.79
N LYS A 283 -15.70 34.42 7.24
CA LYS A 283 -17.08 34.50 7.77
C LYS A 283 -18.10 34.08 6.71
N GLU A 284 -17.95 34.56 5.48
CA GLU A 284 -18.85 34.29 4.35
C GLU A 284 -18.85 32.82 3.93
N CYS A 285 -17.73 32.10 4.11
CA CYS A 285 -17.66 30.65 3.84
C CYS A 285 -18.00 29.78 5.06
N GLY A 286 -18.46 30.37 6.18
CA GLY A 286 -18.72 29.62 7.41
C GLY A 286 -17.48 28.97 8.02
N GLY A 287 -16.30 29.58 7.82
CA GLY A 287 -15.03 29.06 8.30
C GLY A 287 -15.04 28.73 9.79
N GLY A 288 -14.63 27.52 10.15
CA GLY A 288 -14.76 26.98 11.52
C GLY A 288 -14.04 27.78 12.62
N ALA A 289 -13.10 28.66 12.28
CA ALA A 289 -12.39 29.48 13.26
C ALA A 289 -13.18 30.72 13.73
N ILE A 290 -14.20 31.16 12.97
CA ILE A 290 -15.03 32.33 13.29
C ILE A 290 -16.48 31.87 13.52
N CYS A 291 -17.17 32.48 14.48
CA CYS A 291 -18.60 32.27 14.69
C CYS A 291 -19.44 33.30 13.94
N GLU A 292 -20.75 33.12 13.90
CA GLU A 292 -21.69 34.07 13.26
C GLU A 292 -21.56 35.51 13.80
N HIS A 293 -21.18 35.65 15.07
CA HIS A 293 -20.88 36.92 15.75
C HIS A 293 -19.58 37.60 15.28
N GLY A 294 -18.86 37.06 14.30
CA GLY A 294 -17.61 37.62 13.76
C GLY A 294 -16.40 37.52 14.71
N ARG A 295 -16.54 36.81 15.84
CA ARG A 295 -15.46 36.57 16.81
C ARG A 295 -14.82 35.20 16.56
N GLN A 296 -13.59 35.01 17.03
CA GLN A 296 -12.98 33.67 17.02
C GLN A 296 -13.87 32.72 17.83
N ARG A 297 -14.28 31.60 17.23
CA ARG A 297 -15.28 30.68 17.82
C ARG A 297 -14.87 30.19 19.20
N HIS A 298 -13.59 29.87 19.41
CA HIS A 298 -13.07 29.47 20.71
C HIS A 298 -13.05 30.60 21.76
N ARG A 299 -13.16 31.87 21.35
CA ARG A 299 -13.22 33.07 22.21
C ARG A 299 -14.60 33.74 22.21
N CYS A 300 -15.62 33.13 21.62
CA CYS A 300 -16.95 33.69 21.64
C CYS A 300 -17.71 33.16 22.87
N LYS A 301 -18.06 34.07 23.79
CA LYS A 301 -18.85 33.73 24.98
C LYS A 301 -20.26 33.24 24.59
N GLU A 302 -20.90 33.93 23.64
CA GLU A 302 -22.24 33.62 23.14
C GLU A 302 -22.32 32.24 22.46
N CYS A 303 -21.22 31.77 21.85
CA CYS A 303 -21.15 30.43 21.24
C CYS A 303 -20.60 29.34 22.18
N GLY A 304 -20.43 29.63 23.48
CA GLY A 304 -19.83 28.66 24.42
C GLY A 304 -18.40 28.25 24.03
N GLY A 305 -17.64 29.16 23.42
CA GLY A 305 -16.29 28.88 22.93
C GLY A 305 -15.38 28.33 24.02
N ALA A 306 -14.47 27.42 23.66
CA ALA A 306 -13.61 26.67 24.59
C ALA A 306 -12.82 27.52 25.62
N SER A 307 -12.63 28.82 25.37
CA SER A 307 -11.99 29.75 26.31
C SER A 307 -12.89 30.13 27.50
N PHE A 308 -14.18 29.85 27.46
CA PHE A 308 -15.15 30.12 28.53
C PHE A 308 -15.64 28.81 29.16
N CYS A 309 -15.95 28.85 30.45
CA CYS A 309 -16.63 27.75 31.13
C CYS A 309 -18.15 27.97 31.15
N GLU A 310 -18.89 26.97 31.63
CA GLU A 310 -20.34 27.03 31.83
C GLU A 310 -20.76 28.20 32.75
N HIS A 311 -19.89 28.61 33.68
CA HIS A 311 -20.07 29.78 34.55
C HIS A 311 -19.89 31.13 33.82
N GLY A 312 -19.74 31.14 32.48
CA GLY A 312 -19.60 32.37 31.67
C GLY A 312 -18.31 33.15 31.89
N ARG A 313 -17.36 32.61 32.66
CA ARG A 313 -16.03 33.18 32.94
C ARG A 313 -14.99 32.55 32.01
N GLN A 314 -13.87 33.24 31.78
CA GLN A 314 -12.76 32.63 31.04
C GLN A 314 -12.27 31.40 31.81
N ARG A 315 -12.21 30.23 31.16
CA ARG A 315 -11.94 28.93 31.80
C ARG A 315 -10.60 28.91 32.54
N SER A 316 -9.58 29.59 32.01
CA SER A 316 -8.28 29.78 32.69
C SER A 316 -8.35 30.65 33.96
N ARG A 317 -9.40 31.45 34.14
CA ARG A 317 -9.57 32.39 35.27
C ARG A 317 -10.74 32.00 36.18
N CYS A 318 -11.39 30.86 35.94
CA CYS A 318 -12.52 30.41 36.73
C CYS A 318 -12.04 29.60 37.93
N LYS A 319 -12.33 30.09 39.14
CA LYS A 319 -12.00 29.40 40.40
C LYS A 319 -12.76 28.07 40.53
N GLU A 320 -14.06 28.08 40.21
CA GLU A 320 -14.94 26.90 40.26
C GLU A 320 -14.52 25.79 39.28
N CYS A 321 -13.88 26.15 38.16
CA CYS A 321 -13.36 25.18 37.19
C CYS A 321 -11.87 24.84 37.37
N GLY A 322 -11.22 25.28 38.46
CA GLY A 322 -9.78 25.05 38.67
C GLY A 322 -8.91 25.63 37.55
N GLY A 323 -9.27 26.79 37.01
CA GLY A 323 -8.61 27.39 35.86
C GLY A 323 -7.10 27.58 36.07
N SER A 324 -6.30 27.34 35.03
CA SER A 324 -4.83 27.37 35.08
C SER A 324 -4.19 28.67 35.59
N GLY A 325 -4.93 29.79 35.54
CA GLY A 325 -4.54 31.10 36.07
C GLY A 325 -4.91 31.34 37.53
N ILE A 326 -5.52 30.37 38.22
CA ILE A 326 -5.83 30.39 39.65
C ILE A 326 -4.73 29.63 40.41
N CYS A 327 -4.25 30.20 41.51
CA CYS A 327 -3.30 29.54 42.40
C CYS A 327 -4.03 28.65 43.42
N GLU A 328 -3.27 27.85 44.17
CA GLU A 328 -3.79 27.03 45.27
C GLU A 328 -4.52 27.87 46.34
N HIS A 329 -4.12 29.13 46.52
CA HIS A 329 -4.79 30.11 47.41
C HIS A 329 -6.13 30.64 46.85
N GLY A 330 -6.63 30.09 45.74
CA GLY A 330 -7.92 30.44 45.15
C GLY A 330 -8.00 31.86 44.56
N ARG A 331 -6.85 32.53 44.38
CA ARG A 331 -6.71 33.87 43.76
C ARG A 331 -6.06 33.76 42.39
N ARG A 332 -6.09 34.82 41.59
CA ARG A 332 -5.34 34.84 40.32
C ARG A 332 -3.84 34.78 40.60
N ARG A 333 -3.12 33.86 39.95
CA ARG A 333 -1.65 33.71 40.09
C ARG A 333 -0.92 35.03 39.89
N SER A 334 -1.33 35.83 38.92
CA SER A 334 -0.70 37.12 38.59
C SER A 334 -0.84 38.21 39.66
N THR A 335 -1.81 38.08 40.58
CA THR A 335 -2.12 39.09 41.61
C THR A 335 -2.08 38.52 43.03
N CYS A 336 -1.74 37.25 43.19
CA CYS A 336 -1.61 36.63 44.51
C CYS A 336 -0.30 37.09 45.12
N LYS A 337 -0.38 37.81 46.25
CA LYS A 337 0.81 38.31 46.97
C LYS A 337 1.72 37.16 47.42
N GLU A 338 1.13 36.06 47.89
CA GLU A 338 1.84 34.85 48.32
C GLU A 338 2.56 34.17 47.14
N CYS A 339 1.93 34.03 45.97
CA CYS A 339 2.58 33.44 44.79
C CYS A 339 3.57 34.39 44.08
N ARG A 340 3.41 35.71 44.26
CA ARG A 340 4.37 36.72 43.77
C ARG A 340 5.62 36.80 44.64
N ALA A 341 5.52 36.48 45.92
CA ALA A 341 6.66 36.41 46.84
C ALA A 341 7.47 35.10 46.72
N ALA A 342 6.91 34.09 46.02
CA ALA A 342 7.51 32.77 45.84
C ALA A 342 8.12 32.54 44.43
N ASN A 343 8.22 33.58 43.59
CA ASN A 343 8.98 33.55 42.33
C ASN A 343 10.22 34.42 42.43
#